data_AF-A0A5C5VUH6-F1
#
_entry.id   AF-A0A5C5VUH6-F1
#
_cell.length_a   1.000
_cell.length_b   1.000
_cell.length_c   1.000
_cell.angle_alpha   90.00
_cell.angle_beta   90.00
_cell.angle_gamma   90.00
#
_symmetry.space_group_name_H-M   'P 1'
#
loop_
_entity.id
_entity.type
_entity.pdbx_description
1 polymer ?
#
loop_
_entity_poly.entity_id
_entity_poly.type
_entity_poly.pdbx_seq_one_letter_code
_entity_poly.pdbx_strand_id
1 'polypeptide(L)'
;MTTPLRHPTRTPRSDRPGRRLVTRSRRGSAYALVLITSALVSVIGLSAIGVVRIQRRSAEDSADIAQARLNAEAAIEFGMLAMQAKSWRSTKANGTWEAGRKFHDGEFTLDVTDPLDGDLADDPLEPVRILGTGACGAARFKLEVMLEPELTPLDALRTCLHAGGDLTIGLLHVVTAGGGPLSTNGKLNNSGTVTGDVEAVQVTSAGVIVGALTTPAPAKTMPGATALSYYRGIATPLGAAGTIEHVAIGAADNPLGAENADGVYYIDGGSGDVTLRELRLVGTLVVDLANKKQLRIIDTVRLEPHRADYPVLIVNGELVLDFSGSALSVLSESSASTNFNPIGIPYAGVTDVDTGDSYPSTIQGLVYVTGNATFSTTASVNGTVICGGNATLSGTHTLTHDSTLYDNPPAEFRESATMKVTPGSWSQKVD
;
A
#
# COMPACT_ATOMS: atom_id res chain seq x y z
N MET A 1 -63.68 -36.85 -6.93
CA MET A 1 -63.52 -38.23 -6.44
C MET A 1 -63.93 -38.24 -4.96
N THR A 2 -65.20 -38.53 -4.63
CA THR A 2 -65.76 -39.87 -4.37
C THR A 2 -64.99 -40.62 -3.27
N THR A 3 -65.51 -41.12 -2.15
CA THR A 3 -66.82 -41.18 -1.49
C THR A 3 -66.49 -41.81 -0.11
N PRO A 4 -67.19 -41.46 0.99
CA PRO A 4 -67.01 -42.07 2.32
C PRO A 4 -67.72 -43.42 2.42
N LEU A 5 -67.34 -44.28 3.38
CA LEU A 5 -68.09 -45.49 3.73
C LEU A 5 -68.37 -45.56 5.23
N ARG A 6 -69.65 -45.37 5.52
CA ARG A 6 -70.35 -45.64 6.77
C ARG A 6 -70.90 -47.08 6.70
N HIS A 7 -71.29 -47.58 7.88
CA HIS A 7 -72.44 -48.48 8.12
C HIS A 7 -72.17 -49.99 8.37
N PRO A 8 -73.15 -50.73 8.97
CA PRO A 8 -73.20 -51.18 10.38
C PRO A 8 -73.18 -52.73 10.46
N THR A 9 -73.44 -53.47 11.55
CA THR A 9 -74.78 -53.79 12.09
C THR A 9 -74.67 -54.95 13.10
N ARG A 10 -75.50 -54.86 14.16
CA ARG A 10 -76.29 -55.91 14.82
C ARG A 10 -75.68 -57.02 15.70
N THR A 11 -76.44 -57.20 16.78
CA THR A 11 -76.39 -58.09 17.95
C THR A 11 -76.76 -59.56 17.63
N PRO A 12 -76.60 -60.52 18.56
CA PRO A 12 -77.74 -60.82 19.44
C PRO A 12 -77.41 -61.19 20.90
N ARG A 13 -78.49 -61.14 21.67
CA ARG A 13 -78.73 -61.37 23.09
C ARG A 13 -78.91 -62.88 23.35
N SER A 14 -78.38 -63.41 24.45
CA SER A 14 -78.92 -64.64 25.07
C SER A 14 -78.83 -64.59 26.59
N ASP A 15 -80.01 -64.49 27.22
CA ASP A 15 -80.29 -64.75 28.63
C ASP A 15 -79.98 -66.20 29.01
N ARG A 16 -79.44 -66.44 30.23
CA ARG A 16 -80.00 -67.30 31.31
C ARG A 16 -78.97 -67.62 32.44
N PRO A 17 -79.40 -68.05 33.64
CA PRO A 17 -79.18 -67.26 34.85
C PRO A 17 -78.39 -67.99 35.95
N GLY A 18 -78.05 -67.24 37.00
CA GLY A 18 -77.98 -67.79 38.35
C GLY A 18 -76.61 -68.19 38.86
N ARG A 19 -75.89 -67.22 39.44
CA ARG A 19 -75.22 -67.43 40.73
C ARG A 19 -75.02 -66.09 41.43
N ARG A 20 -75.83 -65.84 42.47
CA ARG A 20 -75.60 -64.76 43.44
C ARG A 20 -74.25 -65.00 44.11
N LEU A 21 -73.22 -64.34 43.63
CA LEU A 21 -72.05 -64.01 44.44
C LEU A 21 -72.25 -62.55 44.88
N VAL A 22 -72.41 -62.38 46.18
CA VAL A 22 -72.40 -61.09 46.86
C VAL A 22 -71.01 -60.48 46.66
N THR A 23 -70.81 -59.73 45.57
CA THR A 23 -69.62 -58.90 45.41
C THR A 23 -69.82 -57.66 46.27
N ARG A 24 -69.23 -57.68 47.48
CA ARG A 24 -68.93 -56.45 48.24
C ARG A 24 -68.40 -55.41 47.27
N SER A 25 -69.09 -54.27 47.13
CA SER A 25 -68.58 -53.15 46.36
C SER A 25 -67.29 -52.66 47.04
N ARG A 26 -66.15 -53.06 46.46
CA ARG A 26 -64.85 -52.58 46.90
C ARG A 26 -64.72 -51.15 46.40
N ARG A 27 -65.02 -50.18 47.28
CA ARG A 27 -64.81 -48.73 47.09
C ARG A 27 -63.33 -48.33 46.83
N GLY A 28 -62.43 -49.28 46.61
CA GLY A 28 -60.99 -49.05 46.39
C GLY A 28 -60.56 -48.85 44.94
N SER A 29 -61.34 -49.29 43.93
CA SER A 29 -60.93 -49.15 42.52
C SER A 29 -60.95 -47.70 42.02
N ALA A 30 -61.91 -46.89 42.49
CA ALA A 30 -61.95 -45.45 42.19
C ALA A 30 -60.75 -44.72 42.77
N TYR A 31 -60.34 -45.07 44.00
CA TYR A 31 -59.12 -44.52 44.61
C TYR A 31 -57.88 -44.90 43.82
N ALA A 32 -57.74 -46.16 43.41
CA ALA A 32 -56.59 -46.59 42.59
C ALA A 32 -56.54 -45.85 41.24
N LEU A 33 -57.68 -45.64 40.58
CA LEU A 33 -57.75 -44.94 39.31
C LEU A 33 -57.37 -43.46 39.47
N VAL A 34 -57.88 -42.78 40.51
CA VAL A 34 -57.50 -41.40 40.84
C VAL A 34 -56.01 -41.29 41.16
N LEU A 35 -55.45 -42.23 41.94
CA LEU A 35 -54.04 -42.23 42.34
C LEU A 35 -53.11 -42.50 41.14
N ILE A 36 -53.49 -43.40 40.24
CA ILE A 36 -52.76 -43.63 38.99
C ILE A 36 -52.83 -42.39 38.10
N THR A 37 -54.00 -41.77 37.95
CA THR A 37 -54.15 -40.55 37.13
C THR A 37 -53.38 -39.37 37.71
N SER A 38 -53.38 -39.19 39.03
CA SER A 38 -52.62 -38.11 39.67
C SER A 38 -51.11 -38.33 39.54
N ALA A 39 -50.64 -39.57 39.72
CA ALA A 39 -49.24 -39.92 39.48
C ALA A 39 -48.82 -39.67 38.03
N LEU A 40 -49.68 -40.02 37.05
CA LEU A 40 -49.44 -39.78 35.63
C LEU A 40 -49.34 -38.28 35.32
N VAL A 41 -50.28 -37.48 35.85
CA VAL A 41 -50.27 -36.02 35.69
C VAL A 41 -49.02 -35.41 36.33
N SER A 42 -48.59 -35.89 37.50
CA SER A 42 -47.35 -35.42 38.15
C SER A 42 -46.09 -35.74 37.33
N VAL A 43 -45.99 -36.94 36.75
CA VAL A 43 -44.86 -37.33 35.88
C VAL A 43 -44.84 -36.48 34.61
N ILE A 44 -45.99 -36.21 33.99
CA ILE A 44 -46.10 -35.33 32.83
C ILE A 44 -45.67 -33.90 33.21
N GLY A 45 -46.13 -33.39 34.35
CA GLY A 45 -45.76 -32.06 34.84
C GLY A 45 -44.25 -31.90 35.08
N LEU A 46 -43.62 -32.88 35.73
CA LEU A 46 -42.17 -32.89 35.97
C LEU A 46 -41.37 -33.03 34.66
N SER A 47 -41.84 -33.85 33.72
CA SER A 47 -41.23 -34.01 32.41
C SER A 47 -41.29 -32.71 31.61
N ALA A 48 -42.43 -32.01 31.63
CA ALA A 48 -42.59 -30.72 30.96
C ALA A 48 -41.63 -29.66 31.52
N ILE A 49 -41.46 -29.58 32.84
CA ILE A 49 -40.49 -28.66 33.48
C ILE A 49 -39.04 -29.01 33.08
N GLY A 50 -38.71 -30.30 33.00
CA GLY A 50 -37.41 -30.77 32.52
C GLY A 50 -37.11 -30.31 31.10
N VAL A 51 -38.09 -30.48 30.19
CA VAL A 51 -37.98 -30.02 28.79
C VAL A 51 -37.79 -28.51 28.70
N VAL A 52 -38.54 -27.71 29.46
CA VAL A 52 -38.40 -26.25 29.48
C VAL A 52 -37.02 -25.81 29.94
N ARG A 53 -36.42 -26.47 30.93
CA ARG A 53 -35.05 -26.15 31.40
C ARG A 53 -34.01 -26.47 30.33
N ILE A 54 -34.14 -27.61 29.64
CA ILE A 54 -33.23 -28.00 28.56
C ILE A 54 -33.36 -27.02 27.39
N GLN A 55 -34.58 -26.66 27.00
CA GLN A 55 -34.82 -25.69 25.93
C GLN A 55 -34.28 -24.30 26.28
N ARG A 56 -34.48 -23.85 27.52
CA ARG A 56 -33.95 -22.57 28.00
C ARG A 56 -32.42 -22.56 27.95
N ARG A 57 -31.77 -23.60 28.47
CA ARG A 57 -30.31 -23.71 28.43
C ARG A 57 -29.78 -23.76 27.00
N SER A 58 -30.42 -24.53 26.13
CA SER A 58 -30.05 -24.58 24.70
C SER A 58 -30.20 -23.23 24.01
N ALA A 59 -31.21 -22.43 24.39
CA ALA A 59 -31.41 -21.09 23.86
C ALA A 59 -30.37 -20.11 24.42
N GLU A 60 -30.03 -20.19 25.71
CA GLU A 60 -28.96 -19.43 26.35
C GLU A 60 -27.60 -19.74 25.69
N ASP A 61 -27.26 -21.03 25.51
CA ASP A 61 -26.01 -21.45 24.85
C ASP A 61 -25.94 -20.94 23.39
N SER A 62 -27.08 -20.95 22.67
CA SER A 62 -27.14 -20.42 21.30
C SER A 62 -26.96 -18.91 21.25
N ALA A 63 -27.51 -18.18 22.23
CA ALA A 63 -27.34 -16.74 22.35
C ALA A 63 -25.88 -16.38 22.71
N ASP A 64 -25.28 -17.12 23.65
CA ASP A 64 -23.88 -16.95 24.06
C ASP A 64 -22.92 -17.18 22.88
N ILE A 65 -23.14 -18.20 22.05
CA ILE A 65 -22.33 -18.46 20.85
C ILE A 65 -22.46 -17.32 19.83
N ALA A 66 -23.69 -16.85 19.58
CA ALA A 66 -23.91 -15.74 18.66
C ALA A 66 -23.21 -14.46 19.15
N GLN A 67 -23.29 -14.18 20.45
CA GLN A 67 -22.61 -13.05 21.06
C GLN A 67 -21.08 -13.19 21.05
N ALA A 68 -20.54 -14.38 21.35
CA ALA A 68 -19.11 -14.65 21.26
C ALA A 68 -18.57 -14.43 19.84
N ARG A 69 -19.34 -14.78 18.81
CA ARG A 69 -18.97 -14.48 17.41
C ARG A 69 -18.93 -12.98 17.13
N LEU A 70 -19.95 -12.23 17.53
CA LEU A 70 -19.96 -10.77 17.37
C LEU A 70 -18.79 -10.10 18.10
N ASN A 71 -18.45 -10.58 19.30
CA ASN A 71 -17.31 -10.09 20.06
C ASN A 71 -15.97 -10.39 19.33
N ALA A 72 -15.84 -11.54 18.67
CA ALA A 72 -14.66 -11.88 17.88
C ALA A 72 -14.52 -11.00 16.63
N GLU A 73 -15.63 -10.72 15.93
CA GLU A 73 -15.66 -9.78 14.79
C GLU A 73 -15.29 -8.36 15.24
N ALA A 74 -15.83 -7.90 16.38
CA ALA A 74 -15.50 -6.60 16.96
C ALA A 74 -14.02 -6.46 17.35
N ALA A 75 -13.38 -7.55 17.78
CA ALA A 75 -11.94 -7.55 18.06
C ALA A 75 -11.12 -7.26 16.79
N ILE A 76 -11.49 -7.88 15.67
CA ILE A 76 -10.83 -7.67 14.37
C ILE A 76 -11.03 -6.23 13.90
N GLU A 77 -12.26 -5.72 13.96
CA GLU A 77 -12.54 -4.32 13.60
C GLU A 77 -11.76 -3.33 14.47
N PHE A 78 -11.64 -3.61 15.76
CA PHE A 78 -10.82 -2.81 16.68
C PHE A 78 -9.33 -2.84 16.30
N GLY A 79 -8.80 -4.00 15.90
CA GLY A 79 -7.44 -4.14 15.39
C GLY A 79 -7.21 -3.35 14.12
N MET A 80 -8.12 -3.47 13.15
CA MET A 80 -8.07 -2.70 11.89
C MET A 80 -8.13 -1.19 12.14
N LEU A 81 -8.95 -0.73 13.09
CA LEU A 81 -9.00 0.68 13.49
C LEU A 81 -7.67 1.14 14.09
N ALA A 82 -7.06 0.34 14.97
CA ALA A 82 -5.76 0.65 15.55
C ALA A 82 -4.66 0.75 14.47
N MET A 83 -4.75 -0.05 13.41
CA MET A 83 -3.83 -0.01 12.27
C MET A 83 -4.01 1.20 11.34
N GLN A 84 -5.06 2.02 11.51
CA GLN A 84 -5.19 3.27 10.75
C GLN A 84 -4.19 4.34 11.19
N ALA A 85 -3.61 4.21 12.40
CA ALA A 85 -2.60 5.15 12.88
C ALA A 85 -1.25 4.88 12.22
N LYS A 86 -0.63 5.88 11.56
CA LYS A 86 0.66 5.72 10.84
C LYS A 86 1.80 5.09 11.66
N SER A 87 1.75 5.16 12.99
CA SER A 87 2.78 4.64 13.90
C SER A 87 2.43 3.29 14.52
N TRP A 88 1.38 2.59 14.06
CA TRP A 88 0.92 1.38 14.74
C TRP A 88 2.01 0.30 14.81
N ARG A 89 2.76 0.07 13.72
CA ARG A 89 3.87 -0.90 13.67
C ARG A 89 4.98 -0.63 14.68
N SER A 90 5.29 0.65 14.96
CA SER A 90 6.33 1.01 15.93
C SER A 90 5.82 1.15 17.37
N THR A 91 4.50 1.19 17.57
CA THR A 91 3.88 1.36 18.90
C THR A 91 3.23 0.09 19.44
N LYS A 92 2.99 -0.90 18.57
CA LYS A 92 2.39 -2.18 18.91
C LYS A 92 3.38 -3.30 18.62
N ALA A 93 3.62 -4.14 19.64
CA ALA A 93 4.43 -5.33 19.47
C ALA A 93 3.60 -6.48 18.87
N ASN A 94 4.29 -7.46 18.31
CA ASN A 94 3.71 -8.75 17.96
C ASN A 94 3.07 -9.42 19.19
N GLY A 95 1.87 -9.98 19.03
CA GLY A 95 1.13 -10.72 20.04
C GLY A 95 -0.17 -10.03 20.48
N THR A 96 -0.49 -10.15 21.77
CA THR A 96 -1.77 -9.68 22.31
C THR A 96 -1.81 -8.15 22.44
N TRP A 97 -2.69 -7.52 21.68
CA TRP A 97 -2.92 -6.07 21.75
C TRP A 97 -3.96 -5.68 22.80
N GLU A 98 -4.97 -6.53 22.98
CA GLU A 98 -6.04 -6.35 23.97
C GLU A 98 -6.40 -7.72 24.56
N ALA A 99 -6.56 -7.80 25.87
CA ALA A 99 -6.90 -9.05 26.55
C ALA A 99 -8.15 -8.87 27.40
N GLY A 100 -9.20 -9.65 27.13
CA GLY A 100 -10.43 -9.68 27.95
C GLY A 100 -11.16 -8.34 28.02
N ARG A 101 -11.09 -7.52 26.97
CA ARG A 101 -11.75 -6.23 26.92
C ARG A 101 -13.27 -6.42 26.91
N LYS A 102 -13.96 -5.79 27.85
CA LYS A 102 -15.42 -5.87 27.95
C LYS A 102 -16.09 -5.20 26.75
N PHE A 103 -17.04 -5.91 26.15
CA PHE A 103 -17.85 -5.44 25.05
C PHE A 103 -19.23 -6.11 25.13
N HIS A 104 -20.27 -5.29 25.32
CA HIS A 104 -21.62 -5.77 25.65
C HIS A 104 -21.62 -6.80 26.80
N ASP A 105 -22.31 -7.93 26.61
CA ASP A 105 -22.50 -8.98 27.62
C ASP A 105 -21.32 -9.99 27.68
N GLY A 106 -20.22 -9.68 27.00
CA GLY A 106 -19.05 -10.54 26.95
C GLY A 106 -17.74 -9.77 26.94
N GLU A 107 -16.72 -10.41 26.40
CA GLU A 107 -15.40 -9.85 26.24
C GLU A 107 -14.75 -10.32 24.96
N PHE A 108 -13.71 -9.60 24.54
CA PHE A 108 -12.86 -10.02 23.44
C PHE A 108 -11.38 -9.87 23.77
N THR A 109 -10.56 -10.67 23.08
CA THR A 109 -9.11 -10.60 23.05
C THR A 109 -8.69 -10.43 21.59
N LEU A 110 -7.72 -9.56 21.35
CA LEU A 110 -7.16 -9.26 20.05
C LEU A 110 -5.68 -9.64 20.06
N ASP A 111 -5.32 -10.58 19.21
CA ASP A 111 -3.94 -10.97 18.93
C ASP A 111 -3.59 -10.58 17.49
N VAL A 112 -2.42 -9.99 17.31
CA VAL A 112 -1.92 -9.56 16.01
C VAL A 112 -0.51 -10.09 15.83
N THR A 113 -0.26 -10.83 14.76
CA THR A 113 1.06 -11.43 14.54
C THR A 113 1.59 -11.17 13.14
N ASP A 114 2.90 -10.93 13.06
CA ASP A 114 3.61 -11.04 11.79
C ASP A 114 3.79 -12.53 11.44
N PRO A 115 3.29 -13.01 10.29
CA PRO A 115 3.40 -14.40 9.90
C PRO A 115 4.77 -14.79 9.33
N LEU A 116 5.63 -13.84 8.93
CA LEU A 116 6.89 -14.12 8.25
C LEU A 116 8.02 -14.37 9.25
N ASP A 117 8.24 -13.44 10.17
CA ASP A 117 9.35 -13.51 11.11
C ASP A 117 8.99 -13.17 12.57
N GLY A 118 7.81 -12.59 12.79
CA GLY A 118 7.32 -12.21 14.11
C GLY A 118 7.77 -10.83 14.58
N ASP A 119 8.37 -10.00 13.73
CA ASP A 119 8.58 -8.57 13.98
C ASP A 119 7.51 -7.78 13.23
N LEU A 120 6.88 -6.80 13.88
CA LEU A 120 5.92 -5.91 13.21
C LEU A 120 6.58 -4.61 12.75
N ALA A 121 7.82 -4.32 13.14
CA ALA A 121 8.41 -3.00 13.00
C ALA A 121 9.46 -2.89 11.87
N ASP A 122 9.87 -4.00 11.29
CA ASP A 122 11.02 -4.09 10.38
C ASP A 122 10.64 -3.79 8.93
N ASP A 123 9.58 -4.41 8.38
CA ASP A 123 9.10 -4.13 7.03
C ASP A 123 7.62 -3.71 7.00
N PRO A 124 7.31 -2.45 6.61
CA PRO A 124 5.95 -1.96 6.51
C PRO A 124 5.11 -2.65 5.41
N LEU A 125 5.74 -3.40 4.50
CA LEU A 125 5.12 -4.13 3.40
C LEU A 125 4.74 -5.57 3.76
N GLU A 126 5.03 -6.00 4.98
CA GLU A 126 4.69 -7.36 5.37
C GLU A 126 3.18 -7.52 5.67
N PRO A 127 2.61 -8.69 5.36
CA PRO A 127 1.24 -8.99 5.73
C PRO A 127 1.13 -9.17 7.23
N VAL A 128 -0.06 -8.96 7.78
CA VAL A 128 -0.32 -9.19 9.21
C VAL A 128 -1.51 -10.09 9.40
N ARG A 129 -1.41 -10.98 10.38
CA ARG A 129 -2.49 -11.84 10.82
C ARG A 129 -3.17 -11.25 12.03
N ILE A 130 -4.49 -11.12 11.98
CA ILE A 130 -5.30 -10.76 13.15
C ILE A 130 -6.12 -11.96 13.58
N LEU A 131 -6.05 -12.29 14.88
CA LEU A 131 -6.89 -13.27 15.55
C LEU A 131 -7.76 -12.56 16.60
N GLY A 132 -9.06 -12.52 16.35
CA GLY A 132 -10.07 -12.08 17.31
C GLY A 132 -10.64 -13.27 18.07
N THR A 133 -10.55 -13.25 19.40
CA THR A 133 -11.20 -14.23 20.28
C THR A 133 -12.32 -13.55 21.05
N GLY A 134 -13.57 -13.93 20.81
CA GLY A 134 -14.73 -13.45 21.56
C GLY A 134 -15.22 -14.49 22.55
N ALA A 135 -15.70 -14.03 23.72
CA ALA A 135 -16.28 -14.87 24.76
C ALA A 135 -17.57 -14.26 25.32
N CYS A 136 -18.55 -15.11 25.62
CA CYS A 136 -19.79 -14.78 26.33
C CYS A 136 -20.21 -16.01 27.15
N GLY A 137 -20.40 -15.85 28.46
CA GLY A 137 -20.68 -16.99 29.35
C GLY A 137 -19.59 -18.07 29.25
N ALA A 138 -19.98 -19.28 28.84
CA ALA A 138 -19.05 -20.39 28.57
C ALA A 138 -18.67 -20.53 27.09
N ALA A 139 -19.30 -19.78 26.19
CA ALA A 139 -19.03 -19.83 24.76
C ALA A 139 -17.76 -19.04 24.40
N ARG A 140 -16.98 -19.60 23.48
CA ARG A 140 -15.80 -18.96 22.88
C ARG A 140 -15.87 -19.10 21.36
N PHE A 141 -15.44 -18.07 20.65
CA PHE A 141 -15.37 -18.07 19.21
C PHE A 141 -14.09 -17.37 18.76
N LYS A 142 -13.37 -17.97 17.80
CA LYS A 142 -12.13 -17.42 17.25
C LYS A 142 -12.26 -17.18 15.75
N LEU A 143 -11.90 -15.98 15.33
CA LEU A 143 -11.84 -15.58 13.93
C LEU A 143 -10.44 -15.09 13.60
N GLU A 144 -9.90 -15.57 12.49
CA GLU A 144 -8.64 -15.11 11.93
C GLU A 144 -8.87 -14.45 10.58
N VAL A 145 -8.15 -13.38 10.31
CA VAL A 145 -8.10 -12.70 9.01
C VAL A 145 -6.66 -12.33 8.67
N MET A 146 -6.31 -12.40 7.39
CA MET A 146 -5.05 -11.87 6.87
C MET A 146 -5.27 -10.47 6.31
N LEU A 147 -4.37 -9.56 6.66
CA LEU A 147 -4.28 -8.23 6.12
C LEU A 147 -3.01 -8.11 5.27
N GLU A 148 -3.13 -7.49 4.12
CA GLU A 148 -2.00 -7.11 3.27
C GLU A 148 -1.92 -5.58 3.19
N PRO A 149 -0.71 -5.01 3.14
CA PRO A 149 -0.53 -3.59 2.93
C PRO A 149 -0.97 -3.22 1.52
N GLU A 150 -1.95 -2.33 1.41
CA GLU A 150 -2.22 -1.65 0.16
C GLU A 150 -1.30 -0.43 0.05
N LEU A 151 -0.59 -0.39 -1.06
CA LEU A 151 0.36 0.64 -1.38
C LEU A 151 -0.34 1.76 -2.15
N THR A 152 -0.45 2.92 -1.54
CA THR A 152 -0.94 4.12 -2.21
C THR A 152 0.27 4.90 -2.74
N PRO A 153 0.44 5.07 -4.06
CA PRO A 153 1.51 5.89 -4.62
C PRO A 153 1.40 7.34 -4.14
N LEU A 154 2.52 8.05 -4.01
CA LEU A 154 2.48 9.49 -3.76
C LEU A 154 1.79 10.22 -4.92
N ASP A 155 0.88 11.14 -4.61
CA ASP A 155 0.19 11.93 -5.63
C ASP A 155 1.17 12.76 -6.51
N ALA A 156 2.35 13.09 -5.99
CA ALA A 156 3.40 13.77 -6.75
C ALA A 156 3.91 12.93 -7.94
N LEU A 157 3.79 11.60 -7.90
CA LEU A 157 4.26 10.71 -8.96
C LEU A 157 3.49 10.88 -10.26
N ARG A 158 2.22 11.33 -10.22
CA ARG A 158 1.38 11.55 -11.43
C ARG A 158 1.74 12.81 -12.23
N THR A 159 2.79 13.53 -11.83
CA THR A 159 3.17 14.84 -12.39
C THR A 159 4.42 14.71 -13.24
N CYS A 160 4.62 15.61 -14.21
CA CYS A 160 5.90 15.70 -14.92
C CYS A 160 6.98 16.27 -13.98
N LEU A 161 6.60 17.30 -13.23
CA LEU A 161 7.43 17.97 -12.23
C LEU A 161 6.55 18.44 -11.08
N HIS A 162 6.96 18.16 -9.86
CA HIS A 162 6.35 18.67 -8.65
C HIS A 162 7.37 19.42 -7.78
N ALA A 163 7.06 20.67 -7.45
CA ALA A 163 7.81 21.48 -6.49
C ALA A 163 7.09 21.57 -5.15
N GLY A 164 7.78 21.19 -4.06
CA GLY A 164 7.32 21.40 -2.69
C GLY A 164 7.26 22.89 -2.32
N GLY A 165 8.14 23.70 -2.91
CA GLY A 165 8.14 25.16 -2.87
C GLY A 165 7.51 25.78 -4.11
N ASP A 166 7.98 26.98 -4.49
CA ASP A 166 7.47 27.73 -5.63
C ASP A 166 7.95 27.16 -6.97
N LEU A 167 7.12 27.27 -8.00
CA LEU A 167 7.47 26.94 -9.39
C LEU A 167 7.57 28.23 -10.20
N THR A 168 8.79 28.54 -10.66
CA THR A 168 9.08 29.76 -11.43
C THR A 168 9.49 29.43 -12.85
N ILE A 169 8.83 30.08 -13.82
CA ILE A 169 9.17 30.02 -15.24
C ILE A 169 9.39 31.45 -15.71
N GLY A 170 10.61 31.77 -16.15
CA GLY A 170 10.98 33.11 -16.59
C GLY A 170 10.40 33.52 -17.96
N LEU A 171 10.56 34.79 -18.32
CA LEU A 171 10.17 35.34 -19.61
C LEU A 171 10.87 34.61 -20.77
N LEU A 172 10.17 34.43 -21.89
CA LEU A 172 10.66 33.80 -23.12
C LEU A 172 11.07 32.33 -22.99
N HIS A 173 10.81 31.68 -21.85
CA HIS A 173 11.08 30.25 -21.65
C HIS A 173 9.86 29.42 -22.03
N VAL A 174 10.12 28.19 -22.52
CA VAL A 174 9.10 27.27 -23.02
C VAL A 174 9.23 25.93 -22.31
N VAL A 175 8.13 25.45 -21.73
CA VAL A 175 8.08 24.15 -21.07
C VAL A 175 6.96 23.34 -21.70
N THR A 176 7.30 22.16 -22.22
CA THR A 176 6.31 21.18 -22.68
C THR A 176 6.18 20.10 -21.63
N ALA A 177 4.99 19.96 -21.04
CA ALA A 177 4.62 18.93 -20.08
C ALA A 177 3.61 17.97 -20.74
N GLY A 178 3.97 16.70 -20.86
CA GLY A 178 3.15 15.66 -21.50
C GLY A 178 2.83 14.51 -20.54
N GLY A 179 1.62 13.96 -20.61
CA GLY A 179 1.23 12.78 -19.80
C GLY A 179 0.95 13.05 -18.31
N GLY A 180 1.22 14.27 -17.82
CA GLY A 180 0.92 14.72 -16.44
C GLY A 180 1.14 16.22 -16.29
N PRO A 181 0.61 16.87 -15.23
CA PRO A 181 0.73 18.31 -15.05
C PRO A 181 2.11 18.73 -14.52
N LEU A 182 2.47 20.01 -14.69
CA LEU A 182 3.43 20.68 -13.81
C LEU A 182 2.72 21.03 -12.50
N SER A 183 3.37 20.83 -11.36
CA SER A 183 2.72 21.05 -10.07
C SER A 183 3.59 21.74 -9.03
N THR A 184 2.95 22.50 -8.14
CA THR A 184 3.60 23.16 -7.01
C THR A 184 2.69 23.22 -5.78
N ASN A 185 3.26 22.93 -4.61
CA ASN A 185 2.63 23.17 -3.31
C ASN A 185 2.72 24.64 -2.86
N GLY A 186 3.57 25.43 -3.51
CA GLY A 186 3.73 26.86 -3.32
C GLY A 186 2.99 27.68 -4.38
N LYS A 187 3.68 28.73 -4.85
CA LYS A 187 3.18 29.66 -5.85
C LYS A 187 3.70 29.30 -7.23
N LEU A 188 2.81 29.35 -8.21
CA LEU A 188 3.18 29.44 -9.62
C LEU A 188 3.52 30.89 -9.97
N ASN A 189 4.75 31.11 -10.44
CA ASN A 189 5.20 32.36 -11.03
C ASN A 189 5.66 32.10 -12.48
N ASN A 190 4.70 32.03 -13.40
CA ASN A 190 4.96 31.83 -14.82
C ASN A 190 4.94 33.16 -15.58
N SER A 191 6.05 33.50 -16.24
CA SER A 191 6.17 34.58 -17.22
C SER A 191 6.50 34.06 -18.62
N GLY A 192 6.60 32.74 -18.80
CA GLY A 192 6.90 32.07 -20.07
C GLY A 192 5.68 31.39 -20.68
N THR A 193 5.93 30.35 -21.48
CA THR A 193 4.91 29.50 -22.10
C THR A 193 4.99 28.08 -21.56
N VAL A 194 3.88 27.57 -21.06
CA VAL A 194 3.70 26.15 -20.72
C VAL A 194 2.75 25.54 -21.74
N THR A 195 3.14 24.41 -22.34
CA THR A 195 2.26 23.55 -23.12
C THR A 195 2.02 22.29 -22.30
N GLY A 196 0.82 22.12 -21.76
CA GLY A 196 0.48 21.10 -20.77
C GLY A 196 -0.29 21.68 -19.59
N ASP A 197 -0.79 20.78 -18.75
CA ASP A 197 -1.60 21.14 -17.58
C ASP A 197 -0.73 21.64 -16.42
N VAL A 198 -1.30 22.49 -15.56
CA VAL A 198 -0.63 23.05 -14.39
C VAL A 198 -1.54 22.98 -13.16
N GLU A 199 -1.03 22.46 -12.05
CA GLU A 199 -1.73 22.39 -10.76
C GLU A 199 -0.95 23.15 -9.68
N ALA A 200 -1.52 24.24 -9.17
CA ALA A 200 -0.85 25.08 -8.16
C ALA A 200 -1.78 25.44 -7.00
N VAL A 201 -1.21 25.46 -5.79
CA VAL A 201 -1.92 25.95 -4.59
C VAL A 201 -2.27 27.43 -4.76
N GLN A 202 -1.33 28.23 -5.26
CA GLN A 202 -1.52 29.65 -5.57
C GLN A 202 -0.90 30.01 -6.91
N VAL A 203 -1.47 31.00 -7.60
CA VAL A 203 -0.92 31.54 -8.85
C VAL A 203 -0.66 33.03 -8.66
N THR A 204 0.61 33.43 -8.83
CA THR A 204 1.03 34.85 -8.82
C THR A 204 1.02 35.42 -10.24
N SER A 205 1.53 34.64 -11.18
CA SER A 205 1.48 34.95 -12.62
C SER A 205 1.27 33.64 -13.37
N ALA A 206 0.35 33.64 -14.32
CA ALA A 206 0.01 32.45 -15.10
C ALA A 206 0.77 32.39 -16.44
N GLY A 207 1.34 33.49 -16.94
CA GLY A 207 2.00 33.53 -18.25
C GLY A 207 1.07 33.04 -19.36
N VAL A 208 1.62 32.27 -20.30
CA VAL A 208 0.82 31.51 -21.28
C VAL A 208 0.79 30.04 -20.84
N ILE A 209 -0.41 29.48 -20.70
CA ILE A 209 -0.62 28.05 -20.44
C ILE A 209 -1.55 27.51 -21.53
N VAL A 210 -1.04 26.56 -22.31
CA VAL A 210 -1.77 25.81 -23.32
C VAL A 210 -2.12 24.45 -22.70
N GLY A 211 -3.14 24.47 -21.83
CA GLY A 211 -3.58 23.34 -21.00
C GLY A 211 -4.55 23.82 -19.91
N ALA A 212 -4.95 22.91 -19.03
CA ALA A 212 -5.75 23.25 -17.86
C ALA A 212 -4.88 23.88 -16.76
N LEU A 213 -5.38 24.94 -16.13
CA LEU A 213 -4.81 25.50 -14.90
C LEU A 213 -5.77 25.22 -13.73
N THR A 214 -5.34 24.39 -12.78
CA THR A 214 -6.10 24.07 -11.58
C THR A 214 -5.55 24.87 -10.39
N THR A 215 -6.37 25.77 -9.85
CA THR A 215 -6.04 26.53 -8.63
C THR A 215 -7.31 26.87 -7.83
N PRO A 216 -7.33 26.68 -6.49
CA PRO A 216 -6.29 26.02 -5.71
C PRO A 216 -6.29 24.50 -5.94
N ALA A 217 -5.13 23.94 -6.25
CA ALA A 217 -4.94 22.48 -6.23
C ALA A 217 -4.64 22.01 -4.78
N PRO A 218 -5.06 20.81 -4.37
CA PRO A 218 -4.62 20.23 -3.09
C PRO A 218 -3.09 20.10 -3.04
N ALA A 219 -2.51 20.38 -1.88
CA ALA A 219 -1.08 20.15 -1.66
C ALA A 219 -0.78 18.64 -1.69
N LYS A 220 0.26 18.26 -2.42
CA LYS A 220 0.69 16.87 -2.57
C LYS A 220 1.68 16.47 -1.50
N THR A 221 1.60 15.23 -1.04
CA THR A 221 2.54 14.67 -0.07
C THR A 221 3.94 14.54 -0.69
N MET A 222 4.95 15.01 0.03
CA MET A 222 6.36 14.88 -0.37
C MET A 222 6.95 13.54 0.12
N PRO A 223 7.97 12.99 -0.57
CA PRO A 223 8.69 11.82 -0.11
C PRO A 223 9.25 12.01 1.31
N GLY A 224 9.25 10.93 2.10
CA GLY A 224 9.81 10.94 3.45
C GLY A 224 11.32 11.14 3.46
N ALA A 225 11.86 11.61 4.60
CA ALA A 225 13.31 11.71 4.81
C ALA A 225 14.03 10.35 4.75
N THR A 226 13.28 9.25 4.91
CA THR A 226 13.75 7.86 4.90
C THR A 226 14.15 7.37 3.51
N ALA A 227 13.62 7.96 2.43
CA ALA A 227 13.96 7.60 1.05
C ALA A 227 15.47 7.63 0.81
N LEU A 228 16.12 8.70 1.25
CA LEU A 228 17.57 8.83 1.06
C LEU A 228 18.36 7.79 1.85
N SER A 229 18.01 7.57 3.13
CA SER A 229 18.71 6.58 3.96
C SER A 229 18.53 5.16 3.44
N TYR A 230 17.35 4.83 2.88
CA TYR A 230 17.08 3.52 2.29
C TYR A 230 18.00 3.25 1.09
N TYR A 231 17.94 4.11 0.05
CA TYR A 231 18.75 3.88 -1.16
C TYR A 231 20.24 4.01 -0.89
N ARG A 232 20.67 4.88 0.04
CA ARG A 232 22.08 4.94 0.48
C ARG A 232 22.52 3.64 1.15
N GLY A 233 21.66 3.00 1.92
CA GLY A 233 21.97 1.76 2.64
C GLY A 233 22.28 0.56 1.74
N ILE A 234 21.71 0.55 0.53
CA ILE A 234 21.91 -0.52 -0.48
C ILE A 234 22.88 -0.12 -1.61
N ALA A 235 23.40 1.12 -1.59
CA ALA A 235 24.24 1.65 -2.66
C ALA A 235 25.71 1.27 -2.53
N THR A 236 26.38 1.10 -3.67
CA THR A 236 27.85 0.96 -3.75
C THR A 236 28.51 2.34 -3.97
N PRO A 237 29.54 2.72 -3.19
CA PRO A 237 30.28 3.97 -3.42
C PRO A 237 30.98 4.01 -4.78
N LEU A 238 30.87 5.13 -5.50
CA LEU A 238 31.61 5.35 -6.76
C LEU A 238 33.01 5.94 -6.58
N GLY A 239 33.42 6.31 -5.36
CA GLY A 239 34.79 6.77 -5.05
C GLY A 239 35.24 8.10 -5.67
N ALA A 240 34.51 8.63 -6.65
CA ALA A 240 34.81 9.89 -7.33
C ALA A 240 33.97 11.05 -6.77
N ALA A 241 34.63 12.01 -6.12
CA ALA A 241 34.06 13.32 -5.82
C ALA A 241 34.52 14.32 -6.90
N GLY A 242 33.61 15.16 -7.40
CA GLY A 242 33.91 16.16 -8.44
C GLY A 242 33.21 15.86 -9.77
N THR A 243 33.98 15.76 -10.86
CA THR A 243 33.44 15.51 -12.21
C THR A 243 33.50 14.03 -12.55
N ILE A 244 32.38 13.48 -13.01
CA ILE A 244 32.28 12.16 -13.64
C ILE A 244 31.89 12.40 -15.10
N GLU A 245 32.73 11.90 -16.00
CA GLU A 245 32.55 12.03 -17.44
C GLU A 245 33.14 10.84 -18.18
N HIS A 246 32.73 10.65 -19.44
CA HIS A 246 33.30 9.65 -20.35
C HIS A 246 33.25 8.24 -19.78
N VAL A 247 32.11 7.87 -19.21
CA VAL A 247 31.91 6.56 -18.59
C VAL A 247 30.49 6.05 -18.78
N ALA A 248 30.37 4.73 -18.93
CA ALA A 248 29.12 4.00 -18.80
C ALA A 248 29.13 3.25 -17.46
N ILE A 249 28.07 3.39 -16.67
CA ILE A 249 27.93 2.75 -15.36
C ILE A 249 26.64 1.94 -15.37
N GLY A 250 26.69 0.67 -15.00
CA GLY A 250 25.54 -0.22 -14.93
C GLY A 250 25.70 -1.30 -13.87
N ALA A 251 24.67 -2.12 -13.64
CA ALA A 251 24.69 -3.14 -12.59
C ALA A 251 25.79 -4.22 -12.77
N ALA A 252 26.09 -4.56 -14.02
CA ALA A 252 27.06 -5.60 -14.40
C ALA A 252 28.40 -5.06 -14.91
N ASP A 253 28.58 -3.74 -14.93
CA ASP A 253 29.85 -3.09 -15.30
C ASP A 253 29.93 -1.70 -14.65
N ASN A 254 30.95 -1.50 -13.81
CA ASN A 254 31.21 -0.22 -13.15
C ASN A 254 32.71 0.13 -13.23
N PRO A 255 33.13 0.93 -14.22
CA PRO A 255 34.54 1.30 -14.39
C PRO A 255 35.12 2.13 -13.23
N LEU A 256 34.28 2.71 -12.37
CA LEU A 256 34.70 3.59 -11.27
C LEU A 256 34.87 2.87 -9.94
N GLY A 257 34.47 1.60 -9.83
CA GLY A 257 34.49 0.91 -8.55
C GLY A 257 33.91 -0.50 -8.59
N ALA A 258 33.34 -0.93 -7.46
CA ALA A 258 32.68 -2.23 -7.40
C ALA A 258 31.32 -2.17 -8.10
N GLU A 259 30.95 -3.27 -8.75
CA GLU A 259 29.61 -3.48 -9.29
C GLU A 259 28.56 -3.53 -8.16
N ASN A 260 27.32 -3.23 -8.52
CA ASN A 260 26.15 -3.41 -7.65
C ASN A 260 25.08 -4.15 -8.43
N ALA A 261 24.69 -5.34 -7.97
CA ALA A 261 23.71 -6.19 -8.68
C ALA A 261 22.32 -5.53 -8.79
N ASP A 262 21.95 -4.64 -7.87
CA ASP A 262 20.73 -3.84 -7.94
C ASP A 262 20.90 -2.54 -8.76
N GLY A 263 22.13 -2.25 -9.20
CA GLY A 263 22.46 -1.05 -9.97
C GLY A 263 22.39 0.24 -9.15
N VAL A 264 22.55 0.19 -7.82
CA VAL A 264 22.47 1.37 -6.95
C VAL A 264 23.86 1.87 -6.58
N TYR A 265 24.11 3.14 -6.85
CA TYR A 265 25.40 3.78 -6.68
C TYR A 265 25.28 5.05 -5.84
N TYR A 266 26.31 5.36 -5.05
CA TYR A 266 26.34 6.61 -4.28
C TYR A 266 27.60 7.44 -4.49
N ILE A 267 27.41 8.76 -4.48
CA ILE A 267 28.46 9.77 -4.43
C ILE A 267 28.29 10.57 -3.15
N ASP A 268 29.34 10.62 -2.34
CA ASP A 268 29.47 11.59 -1.25
C ASP A 268 30.25 12.80 -1.80
N GLY A 269 29.52 13.87 -2.11
CA GLY A 269 30.14 15.09 -2.62
C GLY A 269 30.83 15.92 -1.53
N GLY A 270 30.70 15.54 -0.26
CA GLY A 270 31.25 16.27 0.87
C GLY A 270 30.85 17.75 0.83
N SER A 271 31.84 18.64 0.72
CA SER A 271 31.67 20.09 0.64
C SER A 271 31.81 20.68 -0.77
N GLY A 272 31.98 19.84 -1.78
CA GLY A 272 32.15 20.22 -3.19
C GLY A 272 30.87 20.09 -4.01
N ASP A 273 30.86 20.71 -5.19
CA ASP A 273 29.86 20.44 -6.21
C ASP A 273 30.25 19.15 -6.97
N VAL A 274 29.26 18.43 -7.47
CA VAL A 274 29.45 17.23 -8.29
C VAL A 274 28.96 17.53 -9.70
N THR A 275 29.73 17.17 -10.72
CA THR A 275 29.36 17.39 -12.12
C THR A 275 29.27 16.06 -12.85
N LEU A 276 28.16 15.83 -13.54
CA LEU A 276 27.94 14.70 -14.43
C LEU A 276 27.84 15.25 -15.85
N ARG A 277 28.65 14.73 -16.76
CA ARG A 277 28.61 15.13 -18.17
C ARG A 277 29.08 14.01 -19.07
N GLU A 278 28.56 13.93 -20.29
CA GLU A 278 29.01 12.98 -21.33
C GLU A 278 29.14 11.55 -20.78
N LEU A 279 28.07 11.08 -20.12
CA LEU A 279 28.03 9.77 -19.45
C LEU A 279 26.69 9.06 -19.66
N ARG A 280 26.73 7.73 -19.52
CA ARG A 280 25.54 6.88 -19.44
C ARG A 280 25.47 6.17 -18.08
N LEU A 281 24.30 6.21 -17.45
CA LEU A 281 23.99 5.46 -16.24
C LEU A 281 22.78 4.56 -16.49
N VAL A 282 22.94 3.27 -16.20
CA VAL A 282 21.86 2.28 -16.12
C VAL A 282 21.77 1.79 -14.68
N GLY A 283 21.09 2.57 -13.84
CA GLY A 283 21.09 2.40 -12.40
C GLY A 283 20.43 3.55 -11.65
N THR A 284 20.45 3.44 -10.33
CA THR A 284 20.04 4.49 -9.39
C THR A 284 21.27 5.19 -8.87
N LEU A 285 21.32 6.52 -8.98
CA LEU A 285 22.37 7.33 -8.38
C LEU A 285 21.85 8.10 -7.17
N VAL A 286 22.48 7.91 -6.03
CA VAL A 286 22.25 8.69 -4.80
C VAL A 286 23.42 9.66 -4.61
N VAL A 287 23.14 10.96 -4.62
CA VAL A 287 24.16 11.99 -4.42
C VAL A 287 23.88 12.72 -3.12
N ASP A 288 24.79 12.61 -2.17
CA ASP A 288 24.70 13.33 -0.89
C ASP A 288 25.62 14.55 -0.91
N LEU A 289 25.02 15.75 -0.91
CA LEU A 289 25.73 17.03 -0.97
C LEU A 289 25.43 17.84 0.29
N ALA A 290 26.45 18.15 1.09
CA ALA A 290 26.27 19.00 2.26
C ALA A 290 26.11 20.48 1.86
N ASN A 291 25.53 21.30 2.75
CA ASN A 291 25.60 22.76 2.68
C ASN A 291 25.09 23.41 1.37
N LYS A 292 24.00 22.90 0.79
CA LYS A 292 23.39 23.42 -0.47
C LYS A 292 24.34 23.39 -1.68
N LYS A 293 25.24 22.42 -1.71
CA LYS A 293 26.07 22.15 -2.87
C LYS A 293 25.24 21.54 -4.00
N GLN A 294 25.79 21.61 -5.20
CA GLN A 294 25.03 21.36 -6.42
C GLN A 294 25.49 20.09 -7.11
N LEU A 295 24.52 19.27 -7.52
CA LEU A 295 24.70 18.30 -8.58
C LEU A 295 24.41 19.00 -9.89
N ARG A 296 25.42 19.10 -10.76
CA ARG A 296 25.33 19.70 -12.09
C ARG A 296 25.32 18.60 -13.12
N ILE A 297 24.22 18.41 -13.81
CA ILE A 297 24.13 17.52 -14.96
C ILE A 297 24.18 18.39 -16.20
N ILE A 298 25.32 18.35 -16.90
CA ILE A 298 25.62 19.25 -18.00
C ILE A 298 25.93 18.47 -19.28
N ASP A 299 25.88 19.17 -20.40
CA ASP A 299 26.13 18.62 -21.73
C ASP A 299 25.14 17.53 -22.13
N THR A 300 25.62 16.34 -22.48
CA THR A 300 24.79 15.22 -22.92
C THR A 300 24.92 14.08 -21.93
N VAL A 301 23.80 13.56 -21.47
CA VAL A 301 23.77 12.40 -20.57
C VAL A 301 22.60 11.50 -20.88
N ARG A 302 22.75 10.21 -20.60
CA ARG A 302 21.65 9.24 -20.65
C ARG A 302 21.56 8.53 -19.31
N LEU A 303 20.53 8.85 -18.53
CA LEU A 303 20.28 8.18 -17.25
C LEU A 303 18.99 7.37 -17.36
N GLU A 304 19.03 6.10 -16.97
CA GLU A 304 17.87 5.22 -16.90
C GLU A 304 18.02 4.28 -15.70
N PRO A 305 16.93 3.88 -15.03
CA PRO A 305 17.05 3.00 -13.88
C PRO A 305 17.39 1.57 -14.36
N HIS A 306 18.15 0.83 -13.55
CA HIS A 306 18.37 -0.59 -13.81
C HIS A 306 17.09 -1.41 -13.59
N ARG A 307 16.30 -1.02 -12.59
CA ARG A 307 15.03 -1.67 -12.24
C ARG A 307 13.88 -0.67 -12.34
N ALA A 308 12.73 -1.09 -12.86
CA ALA A 308 11.57 -0.22 -13.05
C ALA A 308 10.94 0.27 -11.73
N ASP A 309 11.18 -0.43 -10.62
CA ASP A 309 10.72 -0.08 -9.27
C ASP A 309 11.70 0.83 -8.52
N TYR A 310 12.76 1.34 -9.17
CA TYR A 310 13.79 2.18 -8.55
C TYR A 310 13.82 3.58 -9.18
N PRO A 311 14.17 4.63 -8.42
CA PRO A 311 14.42 5.94 -8.98
C PRO A 311 15.71 5.93 -9.80
N VAL A 312 15.83 6.86 -10.76
CA VAL A 312 17.09 7.02 -11.49
C VAL A 312 18.07 7.92 -10.72
N LEU A 313 17.54 8.90 -9.98
CA LEU A 313 18.36 9.90 -9.30
C LEU A 313 17.73 10.37 -7.98
N ILE A 314 18.50 10.33 -6.90
CA ILE A 314 18.17 10.94 -5.61
C ILE A 314 19.29 11.90 -5.24
N VAL A 315 18.95 13.16 -4.95
CA VAL A 315 19.92 14.21 -4.60
C VAL A 315 19.56 14.80 -3.24
N ASN A 316 20.47 14.67 -2.28
CA ASN A 316 20.47 15.53 -1.10
C ASN A 316 21.20 16.83 -1.45
N GLY A 317 20.49 17.93 -1.62
CA GLY A 317 21.09 19.19 -2.04
C GLY A 317 20.37 19.82 -3.22
N GLU A 318 21.10 20.60 -4.00
CA GLU A 318 20.55 21.35 -5.14
C GLU A 318 20.83 20.60 -6.44
N LEU A 319 19.87 20.59 -7.36
CA LEU A 319 20.03 20.00 -8.69
C LEU A 319 20.07 21.11 -9.75
N VAL A 320 21.02 21.03 -10.67
CA VAL A 320 21.10 21.87 -11.87
C VAL A 320 21.13 20.97 -13.10
N LEU A 321 20.12 21.11 -13.96
CA LEU A 321 20.04 20.46 -15.26
C LEU A 321 20.33 21.49 -16.35
N ASP A 322 21.42 21.29 -17.08
CA ASP A 322 21.90 22.22 -18.11
C ASP A 322 22.44 21.45 -19.31
N PHE A 323 21.54 20.85 -20.09
CA PHE A 323 21.97 20.09 -21.27
C PHE A 323 22.44 21.05 -22.35
N SER A 324 23.67 20.85 -22.83
CA SER A 324 24.27 21.73 -23.81
C SER A 324 23.69 21.42 -25.20
N GLY A 325 23.15 22.45 -25.84
CA GLY A 325 22.62 22.39 -27.19
C GLY A 325 21.11 22.28 -27.29
N SER A 326 20.64 22.05 -28.52
CA SER A 326 19.21 21.97 -28.84
C SER A 326 18.59 20.68 -28.29
N ALA A 327 17.26 20.55 -28.33
CA ALA A 327 16.54 19.31 -27.98
C ALA A 327 16.96 18.05 -28.80
N LEU A 328 17.89 18.19 -29.76
CA LEU A 328 18.46 17.15 -30.59
C LEU A 328 19.90 16.76 -30.20
N SER A 329 20.47 17.32 -29.12
CA SER A 329 21.79 16.91 -28.64
C SER A 329 21.75 15.43 -28.24
N VAL A 330 22.66 14.65 -28.83
CA VAL A 330 22.82 13.21 -28.57
C VAL A 330 24.10 12.96 -27.79
N LEU A 331 24.07 12.01 -26.88
CA LEU A 331 25.26 11.44 -26.29
C LEU A 331 25.98 10.62 -27.36
N SER A 332 27.08 11.17 -27.89
CA SER A 332 27.84 10.58 -29.00
C SER A 332 29.12 9.94 -28.49
N GLU A 333 29.28 8.65 -28.78
CA GLU A 333 30.51 7.90 -28.45
C GLU A 333 31.71 8.45 -29.20
N SER A 334 31.51 8.83 -30.46
CA SER A 334 32.58 9.39 -31.31
C SER A 334 33.10 10.73 -30.80
N SER A 335 32.22 11.55 -30.22
CA SER A 335 32.59 12.83 -29.62
C SER A 335 33.26 12.65 -28.25
N ALA A 336 32.75 11.70 -27.44
CA ALA A 336 33.26 11.39 -26.11
C ALA A 336 34.46 10.43 -26.12
N SER A 337 34.82 9.85 -27.28
CA SER A 337 35.81 8.78 -27.41
C SER A 337 35.60 7.63 -26.41
N THR A 338 34.34 7.29 -26.14
CA THR A 338 33.91 6.37 -25.07
C THR A 338 32.79 5.49 -25.59
N ASN A 339 32.88 4.18 -25.36
CA ASN A 339 31.77 3.26 -25.63
C ASN A 339 30.73 3.36 -24.48
N PHE A 340 29.48 3.64 -24.82
CA PHE A 340 28.36 3.74 -23.88
C PHE A 340 27.39 2.56 -23.94
N ASN A 341 27.63 1.53 -24.76
CA ASN A 341 26.89 0.26 -24.77
C ASN A 341 27.79 -0.98 -24.58
N PRO A 342 28.78 -0.97 -23.65
CA PRO A 342 29.72 -2.09 -23.53
C PRO A 342 29.01 -3.36 -23.05
N ILE A 343 29.73 -4.48 -23.07
CA ILE A 343 29.26 -5.71 -22.44
C ILE A 343 28.89 -5.45 -20.97
N GLY A 344 27.68 -5.86 -20.56
CA GLY A 344 27.12 -5.58 -19.23
C GLY A 344 26.21 -4.35 -19.16
N ILE A 345 26.27 -3.44 -20.14
CA ILE A 345 25.42 -2.24 -20.22
C ILE A 345 24.78 -2.12 -21.63
N PRO A 346 23.95 -3.10 -22.06
CA PRO A 346 23.35 -3.06 -23.39
C PRO A 346 22.46 -1.84 -23.58
N TYR A 347 22.45 -1.27 -24.79
CA TYR A 347 21.43 -0.33 -25.23
C TYR A 347 20.40 -1.07 -26.10
N ALA A 348 19.12 -1.02 -25.72
CA ALA A 348 18.05 -1.77 -26.39
C ALA A 348 18.36 -3.27 -26.60
N GLY A 349 19.10 -3.88 -25.67
CA GLY A 349 19.51 -5.29 -25.73
C GLY A 349 20.74 -5.58 -26.61
N VAL A 350 21.39 -4.55 -27.15
CA VAL A 350 22.58 -4.67 -28.00
C VAL A 350 23.80 -4.12 -27.28
N THR A 351 24.95 -4.78 -27.45
CA THR A 351 26.26 -4.34 -26.97
C THR A 351 27.25 -4.38 -28.12
N ASP A 352 28.25 -3.52 -28.12
CA ASP A 352 29.38 -3.62 -29.02
C ASP A 352 30.70 -3.23 -28.35
N VAL A 353 31.73 -2.99 -29.17
CA VAL A 353 33.09 -2.63 -28.75
C VAL A 353 33.61 -1.37 -29.46
N ASP A 354 32.79 -0.74 -30.30
CA ASP A 354 33.21 0.44 -31.05
C ASP A 354 32.77 1.73 -30.35
N THR A 355 32.98 2.87 -31.00
CA THR A 355 32.61 4.19 -30.47
C THR A 355 31.82 4.97 -31.53
N GLY A 356 31.02 4.26 -32.32
CA GLY A 356 30.29 4.80 -33.47
C GLY A 356 28.86 5.23 -33.13
N ASP A 357 28.35 4.86 -31.96
CA ASP A 357 26.94 5.00 -31.63
C ASP A 357 26.58 6.37 -31.04
N SER A 358 25.28 6.64 -31.03
CA SER A 358 24.71 7.86 -30.48
C SER A 358 23.37 7.58 -29.80
N TYR A 359 23.16 8.20 -28.65
CA TYR A 359 22.00 7.97 -27.79
C TYR A 359 21.26 9.27 -27.48
N PRO A 360 19.94 9.24 -27.26
CA PRO A 360 19.20 10.41 -26.81
C PRO A 360 19.72 10.95 -25.47
N SER A 361 19.92 12.26 -25.37
CA SER A 361 20.26 12.90 -24.09
C SER A 361 19.02 13.12 -23.24
N THR A 362 18.65 12.11 -22.44
CA THR A 362 17.41 12.10 -21.67
C THR A 362 17.59 11.40 -20.32
N ILE A 363 16.99 11.97 -19.27
CA ILE A 363 16.83 11.29 -17.97
C ILE A 363 15.49 10.55 -17.99
N GLN A 364 15.52 9.23 -17.79
CA GLN A 364 14.34 8.39 -17.72
C GLN A 364 14.13 7.89 -16.29
N GLY A 365 12.89 7.93 -15.79
CA GLY A 365 12.52 7.48 -14.45
C GLY A 365 12.33 8.61 -13.44
N LEU A 366 12.29 8.25 -12.16
CA LEU A 366 12.03 9.19 -11.06
C LEU A 366 13.30 9.92 -10.62
N VAL A 367 13.24 11.26 -10.62
CA VAL A 367 14.26 12.15 -10.04
C VAL A 367 13.71 12.78 -8.77
N TYR A 368 14.41 12.59 -7.65
CA TYR A 368 14.08 13.22 -6.38
C TYR A 368 15.21 14.12 -5.89
N VAL A 369 14.86 15.34 -5.47
CA VAL A 369 15.80 16.35 -4.98
C VAL A 369 15.28 16.88 -3.65
N THR A 370 16.08 16.88 -2.58
CA THR A 370 15.63 17.43 -1.28
C THR A 370 15.63 18.96 -1.27
N GLY A 371 16.53 19.59 -2.02
CA GLY A 371 16.62 21.05 -2.20
C GLY A 371 15.87 21.56 -3.43
N ASN A 372 16.41 22.59 -4.08
CA ASN A 372 15.82 23.19 -5.26
C ASN A 372 16.31 22.49 -6.54
N ALA A 373 15.48 22.54 -7.56
CA ALA A 373 15.82 22.09 -8.91
C ALA A 373 15.85 23.30 -9.86
N THR A 374 16.96 23.45 -10.58
CA THR A 374 17.14 24.50 -11.60
C THR A 374 17.36 23.86 -12.95
N PHE A 375 16.56 24.25 -13.93
CA PHE A 375 16.70 23.86 -15.33
C PHE A 375 17.13 25.12 -16.10
N SER A 376 18.28 25.10 -16.77
CA SER A 376 18.95 26.34 -17.21
C SER A 376 18.86 26.64 -18.71
N THR A 377 19.12 25.65 -19.57
CA THR A 377 19.17 25.85 -21.04
C THR A 377 18.18 24.94 -21.75
N THR A 378 18.45 23.64 -21.75
CA THR A 378 17.51 22.62 -22.17
C THR A 378 17.57 21.43 -21.22
N ALA A 379 16.46 20.69 -21.15
CA ALA A 379 16.39 19.45 -20.41
C ALA A 379 15.31 18.57 -21.01
N SER A 380 15.60 17.28 -21.09
CA SER A 380 14.65 16.24 -21.49
C SER A 380 14.54 15.22 -20.38
N VAL A 381 13.34 15.10 -19.81
CA VAL A 381 13.02 14.12 -18.76
C VAL A 381 11.80 13.31 -19.20
N ASN A 382 11.94 11.99 -19.19
CA ASN A 382 10.85 11.03 -19.37
C ASN A 382 10.61 10.27 -18.07
N GLY A 383 9.75 10.81 -17.23
CA GLY A 383 9.48 10.34 -15.88
C GLY A 383 8.95 11.49 -15.03
N THR A 384 9.25 11.46 -13.74
CA THR A 384 8.74 12.43 -12.77
C THR A 384 9.89 13.09 -12.04
N VAL A 385 9.87 14.43 -11.93
CA VAL A 385 10.81 15.18 -11.10
C VAL A 385 10.09 15.67 -9.85
N ILE A 386 10.57 15.29 -8.67
CA ILE A 386 10.06 15.77 -7.39
C ILE A 386 11.18 16.58 -6.71
N CYS A 387 10.95 17.86 -6.45
CA CYS A 387 11.88 18.68 -5.67
C CYS A 387 11.25 19.16 -4.35
N GLY A 388 11.98 19.00 -3.24
CA GLY A 388 11.59 19.44 -1.91
C GLY A 388 11.43 20.95 -1.79
N GLY A 389 12.32 21.69 -2.46
CA GLY A 389 12.32 23.15 -2.53
C GLY A 389 11.63 23.71 -3.76
N ASN A 390 12.17 24.82 -4.25
CA ASN A 390 11.66 25.52 -5.42
C ASN A 390 12.14 24.84 -6.72
N ALA A 391 11.34 24.97 -7.78
CA ALA A 391 11.73 24.63 -9.13
C ALA A 391 11.83 25.90 -9.98
N THR A 392 12.97 26.08 -10.65
CA THR A 392 13.17 27.18 -11.61
C THR A 392 13.42 26.61 -12.99
N LEU A 393 12.59 27.01 -13.96
CA LEU A 393 12.67 26.58 -15.36
C LEU A 393 13.07 27.77 -16.24
N SER A 394 14.27 27.68 -16.79
CA SER A 394 14.86 28.63 -17.72
C SER A 394 15.30 27.92 -18.99
N GLY A 395 14.89 28.44 -20.14
CA GLY A 395 15.20 27.87 -21.45
C GLY A 395 14.04 27.07 -22.06
N THR A 396 14.34 25.97 -22.75
CA THR A 396 13.35 25.12 -23.42
C THR A 396 13.42 23.69 -22.90
N HIS A 397 12.36 23.21 -22.25
CA HIS A 397 12.34 21.90 -21.63
C HIS A 397 11.19 21.03 -22.14
N THR A 398 11.45 19.72 -22.20
CA THR A 398 10.45 18.70 -22.49
C THR A 398 10.43 17.73 -21.32
N LEU A 399 9.31 17.73 -20.60
CA LEU A 399 9.05 16.85 -19.46
C LEU A 399 7.85 15.98 -19.83
N THR A 400 8.04 14.67 -19.86
CA THR A 400 6.97 13.71 -20.16
C THR A 400 6.85 12.77 -18.99
N HIS A 401 5.67 12.71 -18.38
CA HIS A 401 5.38 11.80 -17.27
C HIS A 401 5.34 10.35 -17.77
N ASP A 402 5.93 9.45 -16.99
CA ASP A 402 5.86 8.00 -17.17
C ASP A 402 4.85 7.42 -16.16
N SER A 403 3.71 6.95 -16.66
CA SER A 403 2.63 6.43 -15.82
C SER A 403 3.02 5.17 -15.03
N THR A 404 4.04 4.43 -15.47
CA THR A 404 4.49 3.25 -14.72
C THR A 404 5.06 3.60 -13.36
N LEU A 405 5.54 4.84 -13.17
CA LEU A 405 6.00 5.33 -11.87
C LEU A 405 4.85 5.47 -10.87
N TYR A 406 3.62 5.70 -11.33
CA TYR A 406 2.45 5.72 -10.46
C TYR A 406 1.91 4.31 -10.23
N ASP A 407 1.88 3.46 -11.26
CA ASP A 407 1.36 2.09 -11.15
C ASP A 407 2.28 1.17 -10.34
N ASN A 408 3.60 1.40 -10.41
CA ASN A 408 4.62 0.68 -9.67
C ASN A 408 5.60 1.67 -9.00
N PRO A 409 5.17 2.38 -7.94
CA PRO A 409 5.96 3.44 -7.33
C PRO A 409 7.23 2.90 -6.70
N PRO A 410 8.37 3.59 -6.84
CA PRO A 410 9.59 3.17 -6.17
C PRO A 410 9.45 3.07 -4.66
N ALA A 411 10.26 2.21 -4.03
CA ALA A 411 10.28 2.10 -2.58
C ALA A 411 10.53 3.48 -1.96
N GLU A 412 9.85 3.78 -0.83
CA GLU A 412 9.85 5.08 -0.16
C GLU A 412 9.12 6.24 -0.88
N PHE A 413 8.53 6.00 -2.06
CA PHE A 413 7.68 6.97 -2.79
C PHE A 413 6.19 6.60 -2.75
N ARG A 414 5.76 6.09 -1.60
CA ARG A 414 4.41 5.63 -1.32
C ARG A 414 3.89 6.35 -0.08
N GLU A 415 2.59 6.63 -0.02
CA GLU A 415 1.96 6.98 1.24
C GLU A 415 1.95 5.76 2.17
N SER A 416 1.84 6.00 3.48
CA SER A 416 1.83 4.93 4.48
C SER A 416 0.88 3.80 4.08
N ALA A 417 1.39 2.57 4.05
CA ALA A 417 0.61 1.42 3.65
C ALA A 417 -0.62 1.27 4.54
N THR A 418 -1.80 1.24 3.93
CA THR A 418 -3.05 0.96 4.65
C THR A 418 -3.32 -0.52 4.59
N MET A 419 -3.50 -1.15 5.76
CA MET A 419 -3.77 -2.59 5.81
C MET A 419 -5.19 -2.88 5.30
N LYS A 420 -5.29 -3.74 4.29
CA LYS A 420 -6.57 -4.21 3.73
C LYS A 420 -6.72 -5.71 3.93
N VAL A 421 -7.96 -6.13 4.14
CA VAL A 421 -8.30 -7.56 4.24
C VAL A 421 -8.00 -8.25 2.92
N THR A 422 -7.16 -9.28 2.96
CA THR A 422 -6.95 -10.16 1.80
C THR A 422 -8.27 -10.89 1.52
N PRO A 423 -8.88 -10.73 0.34
CA PRO A 423 -10.14 -11.38 0.03
C PRO A 423 -10.07 -12.90 0.21
N GLY A 424 -11.05 -13.47 0.92
CA GLY A 424 -11.10 -14.92 1.18
C GLY A 424 -10.21 -15.42 2.32
N SER A 425 -9.51 -14.54 3.05
CA SER A 425 -8.63 -14.93 4.17
C SER A 425 -9.35 -15.20 5.50
N TRP A 426 -10.63 -14.83 5.60
CA TRP A 426 -11.42 -15.06 6.81
C TRP A 426 -11.54 -16.55 7.11
N SER A 427 -11.14 -16.96 8.30
CA SER A 427 -11.28 -18.34 8.75
C SER A 427 -11.68 -18.42 10.22
N GLN A 428 -12.58 -19.34 10.53
CA GLN A 428 -12.87 -19.71 11.91
C GLN A 428 -11.75 -20.60 12.43
N LYS A 429 -11.24 -20.30 13.63
CA LYS A 429 -10.30 -21.16 14.34
C LYS A 429 -10.98 -21.90 15.47
N VAL A 430 -10.45 -23.07 15.78
CA VAL A 430 -10.86 -23.90 16.90
C VAL A 430 -9.77 -23.81 17.97
N ASP A 431 -10.18 -23.82 19.24
CA ASP A 431 -9.28 -23.87 20.39
C ASP A 431 -8.37 -25.10 20.41
#